data_AF-A0A2A4B3R7-F1
#
_entry.id   AF-A0A2A4B3R7-F1
#
_cell.length_a   1.000
_cell.length_b   1.000
_cell.length_c   1.000
_cell.angle_alpha   90.00
_cell.angle_beta   90.00
_cell.angle_gamma   90.00
#
_symmetry.space_group_name_H-M   'P 1'
#
loop_
_entity.id
_entity.type
_entity.pdbx_description
1 polymer ?
#
loop_
_entity_poly.entity_id
_entity_poly.type
_entity_poly.pdbx_seq_one_letter_code
_entity_poly.pdbx_strand_id
1 'polypeptide(L)' 'MIEVDARGLRCPWPALRAARALREAAAIEVRADDPAAARELAALAAAQGLGFEAIAPDLFRIGSAAS' A
#
# COMPACT_ATOMS: atom_id res chain seq x y z
N MET A 1 0.89 11.94 5.78
CA MET A 1 0.33 10.81 5.04
C MET A 1 0.35 11.17 3.56
N ILE A 2 0.73 10.24 2.68
CA ILE A 2 0.79 10.46 1.22
C ILE A 2 -0.19 9.51 0.53
N GLU A 3 -0.91 9.99 -0.48
CA GLU A 3 -1.74 9.16 -1.35
C GLU A 3 -0.95 8.66 -2.56
N VAL A 4 -1.17 7.41 -2.93
CA VAL A 4 -0.53 6.73 -4.07
C VAL A 4 -1.62 6.19 -4.99
N ASP A 5 -1.77 6.77 -6.17
CA ASP A 5 -2.62 6.20 -7.22
C ASP A 5 -1.82 5.19 -8.06
N ALA A 6 -2.29 3.95 -8.06
CA ALA A 6 -1.76 2.83 -8.82
C ALA A 6 -2.86 2.06 -9.58
N ARG A 7 -4.05 2.65 -9.77
CA ARG A 7 -5.11 2.06 -10.59
C ARG A 7 -4.67 1.90 -12.04
N GLY A 8 -5.17 0.86 -12.71
CA GLY A 8 -4.79 0.50 -14.07
C GLY A 8 -3.38 -0.11 -14.19
N LEU A 9 -2.64 -0.23 -13.08
CA LEU A 9 -1.34 -0.88 -13.06
C LEU A 9 -1.48 -2.31 -12.53
N ARG A 10 -0.78 -3.25 -13.17
CA ARG A 10 -0.68 -4.63 -12.70
C ARG A 10 0.54 -4.85 -11.82
N CYS A 11 0.54 -5.94 -11.08
CA CYS A 11 1.70 -6.45 -10.35
C CYS A 11 2.98 -6.39 -11.23
N PRO A 12 4.11 -5.88 -10.71
CA PRO A 12 4.36 -5.50 -9.29
C PRO A 12 4.19 -3.98 -9.01
N TRP A 13 3.63 -3.21 -9.94
CA TRP A 13 3.69 -1.74 -9.88
C TRP A 13 3.03 -1.09 -8.64
N PRO A 14 1.85 -1.54 -8.15
CA PRO A 14 1.27 -0.98 -6.93
C PRO A 14 2.21 -1.06 -5.73
N ALA A 15 2.85 -2.21 -5.51
CA ALA A 15 3.80 -2.41 -4.41
C ALA A 15 5.06 -1.55 -4.56
N LEU A 16 5.61 -1.42 -5.79
CA LEU A 16 6.80 -0.58 -6.02
C LEU A 16 6.54 0.90 -5.76
N ARG A 17 5.35 1.40 -6.16
CA ARG A 17 4.95 2.80 -5.87
C ARG A 17 4.72 3.03 -4.39
N ALA A 18 4.04 2.09 -3.71
CA ALA A 18 3.84 2.12 -2.27
C ALA A 18 5.18 2.13 -1.52
N ALA A 19 6.12 1.24 -1.88
CA ALA A 19 7.45 1.16 -1.29
C ALA A 19 8.25 2.45 -1.46
N ARG A 20 8.08 3.14 -2.60
CA ARG A 20 8.69 4.46 -2.82
C ARG A 20 8.10 5.51 -1.88
N ALA A 21 6.78 5.59 -1.77
CA ALA A 21 6.12 6.57 -0.92
C ALA A 21 6.41 6.36 0.58
N LEU A 22 6.54 5.10 1.03
CA LEU A 22 6.91 4.76 2.41
C LEU A 22 8.31 5.23 2.83
N ARG A 23 9.20 5.54 1.87
CA ARG A 23 10.50 6.19 2.18
C ARG A 23 10.35 7.66 2.55
N GLU A 24 9.25 8.29 2.15
CA GLU A 24 9.01 9.73 2.30
C GLU A 24 7.92 10.02 3.36
N ALA A 25 7.16 9.00 3.79
CA ALA A 25 6.08 9.15 4.76
C ALA A 25 5.96 7.94 5.71
N ALA A 26 5.59 8.23 6.96
CA ALA A 26 5.31 7.22 7.98
C ALA A 26 4.03 6.40 7.73
N ALA A 27 3.13 6.92 6.90
CA ALA A 27 1.90 6.24 6.49
C ALA A 27 1.45 6.72 5.11
N ILE A 28 0.87 5.80 4.33
CA ILE A 28 0.35 6.04 2.99
C ILE A 28 -1.03 5.41 2.80
N GLU A 29 -1.78 5.96 1.85
CA GLU A 29 -2.97 5.31 1.28
C GLU A 29 -2.70 4.97 -0.18
N VAL A 30 -3.08 3.78 -0.60
CA VAL A 30 -2.83 3.26 -1.95
C VAL A 30 -4.16 2.93 -2.60
N ARG A 31 -4.42 3.53 -3.77
CA ARG A 31 -5.52 3.13 -4.65
C ARG A 31 -5.01 2.15 -5.70
N ALA A 32 -5.54 0.94 -5.73
CA ALA A 32 -5.14 -0.09 -6.70
C ALA A 32 -6.32 -1.04 -6.99
N ASP A 33 -6.58 -1.28 -8.27
CA ASP A 33 -7.67 -2.13 -8.78
C ASP A 33 -7.18 -3.50 -9.30
N ASP A 34 -5.87 -3.77 -9.19
CA ASP A 34 -5.34 -5.11 -9.42
C ASP A 34 -5.85 -6.07 -8.33
N PRO A 35 -6.49 -7.21 -8.67
CA PRO A 35 -6.89 -8.21 -7.68
C PRO A 35 -5.74 -8.73 -6.81
N ALA A 36 -4.48 -8.64 -7.29
CA ALA A 36 -3.31 -9.03 -6.49
C ALA A 36 -2.88 -7.97 -5.47
N ALA A 37 -3.37 -6.73 -5.56
CA ALA A 37 -2.89 -5.58 -4.79
C ALA A 37 -2.95 -5.81 -3.29
N ALA A 38 -4.09 -6.30 -2.76
CA ALA A 38 -4.27 -6.53 -1.33
C ALA A 38 -3.16 -7.45 -0.75
N ARG A 39 -2.90 -8.58 -1.42
CA ARG A 39 -1.88 -9.56 -1.01
C ARG A 39 -0.49 -8.95 -1.06
N GLU A 40 -0.17 -8.21 -2.11
CA GLU A 40 1.17 -7.67 -2.35
C GLU A 40 1.48 -6.49 -1.43
N LEU A 41 0.51 -5.62 -1.19
CA LEU A 41 0.62 -4.50 -0.26
C LEU A 41 0.71 -4.99 1.19
N ALA A 42 -0.03 -6.04 1.56
CA ALA A 42 0.12 -6.69 2.87
C ALA A 42 1.51 -7.30 3.04
N ALA A 43 2.02 -8.00 2.02
CA ALA A 43 3.37 -8.56 2.06
C ALA A 43 4.45 -7.48 2.16
N LEU A 44 4.29 -6.36 1.44
CA LEU A 44 5.17 -5.20 1.52
C LEU A 44 5.19 -4.59 2.94
N ALA A 45 4.01 -4.42 3.55
CA ALA A 45 3.89 -3.89 4.91
C ALA A 45 4.58 -4.81 5.92
N ALA A 46 4.31 -6.12 5.85
CA ALA A 46 4.92 -7.12 6.71
C ALA A 46 6.45 -7.16 6.59
N ALA A 47 6.98 -7.09 5.36
CA ALA A 47 8.42 -7.05 5.10
C ALA A 47 9.12 -5.82 5.71
N GLN A 48 8.37 -4.74 5.97
CA GLN A 48 8.86 -3.51 6.58
C GLN A 48 8.47 -3.37 8.07
N GLY A 49 7.79 -4.37 8.65
CA GLY A 49 7.30 -4.29 10.02
C GLY A 49 6.19 -3.24 10.24
N LEU A 50 5.45 -2.91 9.18
CA LEU A 50 4.36 -1.93 9.21
C LEU A 50 2.99 -2.61 9.28
N GLY A 51 1.99 -1.87 9.77
CA GLY A 51 0.60 -2.27 9.70
C GLY A 51 0.03 -2.14 8.29
N PHE A 52 -0.97 -2.98 8.00
CA PHE A 52 -1.74 -2.97 6.75
C PHE A 52 -3.23 -3.04 7.07
N GLU A 53 -4.01 -2.23 6.36
CA GLU A 53 -5.47 -2.19 6.47
C GLU A 53 -6.09 -2.08 5.07
N ALA A 54 -7.05 -2.94 4.76
CA ALA A 54 -7.90 -2.81 3.57
C ALA A 54 -9.15 -2.00 3.94
N ILE A 55 -9.20 -0.74 3.50
CA ILE A 55 -10.28 0.20 3.82
C ILE A 55 -11.48 -0.03 2.90
N ALA A 56 -11.22 -0.28 1.61
CA ALA A 56 -12.22 -0.55 0.59
C ALA A 56 -11.64 -1.51 -0.47
N PRO A 57 -12.44 -2.02 -1.43
CA PRO A 57 -11.96 -2.98 -2.43
C PRO A 57 -10.72 -2.54 -3.23
N ASP A 58 -10.58 -1.23 -3.46
CA ASP A 58 -9.46 -0.64 -4.19
C ASP A 58 -8.62 0.33 -3.33
N LEU A 59 -8.84 0.41 -2.02
CA LEU A 59 -8.19 1.37 -1.12
C LEU A 59 -7.54 0.68 0.08
N PHE A 60 -6.24 0.87 0.22
CA PHE A 60 -5.41 0.24 1.25
C PHE A 60 -4.61 1.27 2.02
N ARG A 61 -4.33 1.01 3.29
CA ARG A 61 -3.45 1.84 4.12
C ARG A 61 -2.27 1.03 4.62
N ILE A 62 -1.08 1.63 4.58
CA ILE A 62 0.16 1.07 5.15
C ILE A 62 0.81 2.14 6.03
N GLY A 63 1.24 1.77 7.24
CA GLY A 63 1.93 2.67 8.16
C GLY A 63 2.09 2.05 9.54
N SER A 64 2.63 2.79 10.51
CA SER A 64 2.60 2.33 11.91
C SER A 64 1.14 2.09 12.32
N ALA A 65 0.86 0.96 12.99
CA ALA A 65 -0.42 0.79 13.64
C ALA A 65 -0.63 2.01 14.56
N ALA A 66 -1.73 2.75 14.36
CA ALA A 66 -2.07 3.81 15.28
C ALA A 66 -2.26 3.14 16.65
N SER A 67 -1.37 3.46 17.60
CA SER A 67 -1.46 3.02 18.98
C SER A 67 -2.77 3.46 19.63
#